data_AF-W7F362-F1
#
_entry.id   AF-W7F362-F1
#
_cell.length_a   1.000
_cell.length_b   1.000
_cell.length_c   1.000
_cell.angle_alpha   90.00
_cell.angle_beta   90.00
_cell.angle_gamma   90.00
#
_symmetry.space_group_name_H-M   'P 1'
#
loop_
_entity.id
_entity.type
_entity.pdbx_description
1 polymer ?
#
loop_
_entity_poly.entity_id
_entity_poly.type
_entity_poly.pdbx_seq_one_letter_code
_entity_poly.pdbx_strand_id
1 'polypeptide(L)'
;MKKCNNINYNDLSKQFTLEELHTVLDNLEERPSNEDLYNIWNHVLGITKEEDYLKKYEYQCYHVWDPLYPICVNTKYHTWYKSMYDIGVALSSTDRKCTHDFFGLVKDGASIDEIKNYIYVFIKYYDTLRNDLFNEHRERFTERMKNPKRLEI
;
A
#
# COMPACT_ATOMS: atom_id res chain seq x y z
N MET A 1 11.22 -25.99 -19.98
CA MET A 1 10.62 -25.35 -18.79
C MET A 1 11.67 -25.28 -17.70
N LYS A 2 12.24 -24.10 -17.42
CA LYS A 2 13.17 -23.93 -16.30
C LYS A 2 12.33 -23.88 -15.01
N LYS A 3 12.33 -24.97 -14.24
CA LYS A 3 11.77 -24.98 -12.87
C LYS A 3 12.72 -24.19 -11.95
N CYS A 4 12.12 -23.20 -11.29
CA CYS A 4 12.44 -22.63 -9.98
C CYS A 4 13.78 -21.91 -9.83
N ASN A 5 13.72 -20.57 -9.81
CA ASN A 5 14.46 -19.84 -8.79
C ASN A 5 13.95 -20.36 -7.44
N ASN A 6 14.82 -20.96 -6.62
CA ASN A 6 14.49 -21.41 -5.27
C ASN A 6 14.36 -20.18 -4.37
N ILE A 7 13.31 -19.39 -4.57
CA ILE A 7 13.06 -18.16 -3.81
C ILE A 7 12.64 -18.60 -2.41
N ASN A 8 13.50 -18.32 -1.44
CA ASN A 8 13.24 -18.65 -0.03
C ASN A 8 12.31 -17.60 0.59
N TYR A 9 11.01 -17.88 0.65
CA TYR A 9 10.03 -17.01 1.31
C TYR A 9 10.18 -16.97 2.84
N ASN A 10 10.96 -17.88 3.44
CA ASN A 10 11.30 -17.81 4.87
C ASN A 10 12.45 -16.82 5.15
N ASP A 11 13.10 -16.27 4.12
CA ASP A 11 14.06 -15.17 4.28
C ASP A 11 13.32 -13.83 4.40
N LEU A 12 12.98 -13.45 5.62
CA LEU A 12 12.34 -12.16 5.93
C LEU A 12 13.32 -10.97 5.87
N SER A 13 14.62 -11.20 5.63
CA SER A 13 15.60 -10.11 5.48
C SER A 13 15.55 -9.43 4.11
N LYS A 14 14.86 -10.04 3.15
CA LYS A 14 14.70 -9.52 1.79
C LYS A 14 13.23 -9.35 1.48
N GLN A 15 12.90 -8.24 0.84
CA GLN A 15 11.55 -8.00 0.33
C GLN A 15 11.41 -8.58 -1.07
N PHE A 16 10.32 -9.30 -1.33
CA PHE A 16 10.01 -9.75 -2.69
C PHE A 16 9.58 -8.59 -3.58
N THR A 17 9.83 -8.74 -4.87
CA THR A 17 9.14 -7.99 -5.92
C THR A 17 7.78 -8.62 -6.24
N LEU A 18 6.90 -7.88 -6.92
CA LEU A 18 5.60 -8.42 -7.35
C LEU A 18 5.75 -9.65 -8.28
N GLU A 19 6.75 -9.65 -9.15
CA GLU A 19 7.04 -10.75 -10.07
C GLU A 19 7.52 -12.01 -9.33
N GLU A 20 8.39 -11.84 -8.32
CA GLU A 20 8.84 -12.92 -7.46
C GLU A 20 7.69 -13.51 -6.64
N LEU A 21 6.80 -12.67 -6.11
CA LEU A 21 5.60 -13.14 -5.42
C LEU A 21 4.70 -13.97 -6.34
N HIS A 22 4.42 -13.50 -7.56
CA HIS A 22 3.64 -14.28 -8.53
C HIS A 22 4.30 -15.63 -8.82
N THR A 23 5.61 -15.64 -9.03
CA THR A 23 6.37 -16.88 -9.23
C THR A 23 6.25 -17.83 -8.03
N VAL A 24 6.32 -17.32 -6.80
CA VAL A 24 6.15 -18.11 -5.58
C VAL A 24 4.74 -18.69 -5.52
N LEU A 25 3.71 -17.87 -5.73
CA LEU A 25 2.31 -18.32 -5.71
C LEU A 25 2.04 -19.37 -6.80
N ASP A 26 2.57 -19.21 -8.01
CA ASP A 26 2.38 -20.15 -9.11
C ASP A 26 3.05 -21.51 -8.84
N ASN A 27 4.17 -21.52 -8.12
CA ASN A 27 4.89 -22.74 -7.75
C ASN A 27 4.30 -23.49 -6.55
N LEU A 28 3.32 -22.92 -5.83
CA LEU A 28 2.61 -23.61 -4.75
C LEU A 28 1.66 -24.66 -5.34
N GLU A 29 2.16 -25.87 -5.57
CA GLU A 29 1.38 -27.03 -6.03
C GLU A 29 0.56 -27.65 -4.87
N GLU A 30 1.12 -27.64 -3.65
CA GLU A 30 0.47 -28.13 -2.42
C GLU A 30 0.33 -27.01 -1.38
N ARG A 31 -0.57 -27.18 -0.41
CA ARG A 31 -0.73 -26.22 0.69
C ARG A 31 0.51 -26.28 1.60
N PRO A 32 1.27 -25.18 1.74
CA PRO A 32 2.42 -25.13 2.64
C PRO A 32 1.96 -25.03 4.11
N SER A 33 2.91 -25.03 5.04
CA SER A 33 2.56 -24.90 6.46
C SER A 33 1.93 -23.54 6.77
N ASN A 34 1.20 -23.43 7.87
CA ASN A 34 0.62 -22.14 8.29
C ASN A 34 1.71 -21.08 8.51
N GLU A 35 2.90 -21.49 8.99
CA GLU A 35 4.04 -20.60 9.18
C GLU A 35 4.54 -20.03 7.85
N ASP A 36 4.69 -20.90 6.85
CA ASP A 36 5.10 -20.50 5.50
C ASP A 36 4.09 -19.53 4.88
N LEU A 37 2.79 -19.74 5.12
CA LEU A 37 1.72 -18.83 4.66
C LEU A 37 1.81 -17.46 5.33
N TYR A 38 2.13 -17.40 6.62
CA TYR A 38 2.35 -16.12 7.31
C TYR A 38 3.60 -15.40 6.79
N ASN A 39 4.66 -16.14 6.46
CA ASN A 39 5.86 -15.57 5.85
C ASN A 39 5.58 -15.01 4.45
N ILE A 40 4.81 -15.72 3.62
CA ILE A 40 4.32 -15.21 2.33
C ILE A 40 3.52 -13.92 2.53
N TRP A 41 2.62 -13.88 3.52
CA TRP A 41 1.83 -12.69 3.82
C TRP A 41 2.69 -11.48 4.23
N ASN A 42 3.76 -11.69 5.00
CA ASN A 42 4.70 -10.62 5.33
C ASN A 42 5.36 -10.04 4.07
N HIS A 43 5.71 -10.88 3.10
CA HIS A 43 6.21 -10.42 1.80
C HIS A 43 5.16 -9.63 1.02
N VAL A 44 3.89 -10.07 1.04
CA VAL A 44 2.78 -9.34 0.42
C VAL A 44 2.65 -7.93 1.02
N LEU A 45 2.65 -7.81 2.35
CA LEU A 45 2.55 -6.53 3.05
C LEU A 45 3.73 -5.59 2.76
N GLY A 46 4.94 -6.12 2.62
CA GLY A 46 6.09 -5.28 2.33
C GLY A 46 6.13 -4.79 0.88
N ILE A 47 5.63 -5.57 -0.09
CA ILE A 47 5.45 -5.12 -1.48
C ILE A 47 4.49 -3.93 -1.54
N THR A 48 3.40 -3.98 -0.79
CA THR A 48 2.38 -2.93 -0.81
C THR A 48 2.81 -1.63 -0.09
N LYS A 49 3.86 -1.68 0.75
CA LYS A 49 4.33 -0.56 1.60
C LYS A 49 5.41 0.32 0.97
N GLU A 50 5.77 0.11 -0.29
CA GLU A 50 6.89 0.79 -0.95
C GLU A 50 6.85 2.33 -0.76
N GLU A 51 7.79 2.87 0.02
CA GLU A 51 7.81 4.27 0.50
C GLU A 51 8.03 5.31 -0.61
N ASP A 52 8.60 4.89 -1.74
CA ASP A 52 8.99 5.79 -2.83
C ASP A 52 7.78 6.52 -3.45
N TYR A 53 6.62 5.86 -3.40
CA TYR A 53 5.34 6.44 -3.84
C TYR A 53 5.04 7.77 -3.13
N LEU A 54 5.14 7.81 -1.80
CA LEU A 54 4.78 9.01 -1.02
C LEU A 54 5.71 10.19 -1.33
N LYS A 55 7.00 9.94 -1.51
CA LYS A 55 8.00 10.95 -1.86
C LYS A 55 7.75 11.57 -3.23
N LYS A 56 7.43 10.75 -4.23
CA LYS A 56 7.09 11.19 -5.60
C LYS A 56 5.94 12.20 -5.60
N TYR A 57 4.93 11.96 -4.78
CA TYR A 57 3.75 12.82 -4.73
C TYR A 57 3.90 14.04 -3.83
N GLU A 58 4.71 13.96 -2.77
CA GLU A 58 5.11 15.13 -1.99
C GLU A 58 5.73 16.20 -2.90
N TYR A 59 6.64 15.79 -3.79
CA TYR A 59 7.28 16.66 -4.77
C TYR A 59 6.27 17.38 -5.68
N GLN A 60 5.25 16.67 -6.18
CA GLN A 60 4.23 17.26 -7.06
C GLN A 60 3.40 18.35 -6.39
N CYS A 61 3.18 18.28 -5.08
CA CYS A 61 2.39 19.26 -4.34
C CYS A 61 3.09 20.62 -4.20
N TYR A 62 4.43 20.65 -4.17
CA TYR A 62 5.18 21.90 -4.08
C TYR A 62 5.16 22.72 -5.38
N HIS A 63 4.82 22.10 -6.52
CA HIS A 63 4.66 22.79 -7.81
C HIS A 63 3.30 23.46 -7.99
N VAL A 64 2.38 23.30 -7.03
CA VAL A 64 1.12 24.07 -7.00
C VAL A 64 1.42 25.48 -6.51
N TRP A 65 1.86 26.34 -7.43
CA TRP A 65 2.15 27.76 -7.19
C TRP A 65 1.09 28.64 -7.86
N ASP A 66 0.46 29.51 -7.06
CA ASP A 66 -0.41 30.58 -7.55
C ASP A 66 0.32 31.93 -7.32
N PRO A 67 0.73 32.63 -8.39
CA PRO A 67 1.40 33.93 -8.28
C PRO A 67 0.49 35.06 -7.78
N LEU A 68 -0.83 34.92 -7.93
CA LEU A 68 -1.82 35.96 -7.57
C LEU A 68 -2.22 35.87 -6.09
N TYR A 69 -2.17 34.66 -5.50
CA TYR A 69 -2.52 34.42 -4.10
C TYR A 69 -1.45 33.58 -3.38
N PRO A 70 -0.32 34.21 -2.97
CA PRO A 70 0.78 33.49 -2.36
C PRO A 70 0.38 32.92 -0.99
N ILE A 71 0.21 31.60 -0.91
CA ILE A 71 0.05 30.87 0.35
C ILE A 71 1.44 30.61 0.96
N CYS A 72 1.57 30.88 2.26
CA CYS A 72 2.79 30.58 3.01
C CYS A 72 3.19 29.10 2.86
N VAL A 73 4.47 28.86 2.57
CA VAL A 73 5.05 27.51 2.38
C VAL A 73 4.74 26.60 3.57
N ASN A 74 4.80 27.12 4.81
CA ASN A 74 4.49 26.35 6.02
C ASN A 74 3.04 25.85 6.04
N THR A 75 2.08 26.66 5.60
CA THR A 75 0.66 26.26 5.55
C THR A 75 0.44 25.16 4.52
N LYS A 76 1.12 25.25 3.36
CA LYS A 76 1.11 24.19 2.34
C LYS A 76 1.68 22.90 2.91
N TYR A 77 2.86 22.99 3.52
CA TYR A 77 3.56 21.87 4.14
C TYR A 77 2.68 21.17 5.18
N HIS A 78 2.15 21.92 6.14
CA HIS A 78 1.34 21.35 7.22
C HIS A 78 0.05 20.69 6.70
N THR A 79 -0.63 21.33 5.74
CA THR A 79 -1.86 20.79 5.14
C THR A 79 -1.58 19.49 4.40
N TRP A 80 -0.49 19.44 3.62
CA TRP A 80 -0.10 18.24 2.89
C TRP A 80 0.37 17.13 3.83
N TYR A 81 1.20 17.46 4.81
CA TYR A 81 1.67 16.52 5.83
C TYR A 81 0.50 15.84 6.55
N LYS A 82 -0.54 16.62 6.93
CA LYS A 82 -1.75 16.07 7.52
C LYS A 82 -2.47 15.09 6.58
N SER A 83 -2.61 15.43 5.30
CA SER A 83 -3.18 14.51 4.31
C SER A 83 -2.40 13.20 4.21
N MET A 84 -1.07 13.27 4.18
CA MET A 84 -0.21 12.09 4.12
C MET A 84 -0.32 11.22 5.37
N TYR A 85 -0.43 11.84 6.54
CA TYR A 85 -0.71 11.16 7.79
C TYR A 85 -2.05 10.42 7.75
N ASP A 86 -3.12 11.09 7.32
CA ASP A 86 -4.47 10.51 7.23
C ASP A 86 -4.49 9.31 6.25
N ILE A 87 -3.81 9.41 5.10
CA ILE A 87 -3.62 8.29 4.16
C ILE A 87 -2.92 7.12 4.86
N GLY A 88 -1.81 7.40 5.56
CA GLY A 88 -1.05 6.37 6.29
C GLY A 88 -1.89 5.64 7.35
N VAL A 89 -2.77 6.37 8.07
CA VAL A 89 -3.71 5.80 9.05
C VAL A 89 -4.73 4.89 8.37
N ALA A 90 -5.30 5.30 7.25
CA ALA A 90 -6.28 4.52 6.50
C ALA A 90 -5.67 3.21 5.94
N LEU A 91 -4.46 3.30 5.38
CA LEU A 91 -3.71 2.15 4.89
C LEU A 91 -3.34 1.18 6.03
N SER A 92 -2.83 1.70 7.15
CA SER A 92 -2.47 0.88 8.32
C SER A 92 -3.68 0.16 8.93
N SER A 93 -4.84 0.81 8.94
CA SER A 93 -6.10 0.21 9.41
C SER A 93 -6.54 -0.93 8.49
N THR A 94 -6.34 -0.75 7.18
CA THR A 94 -6.63 -1.75 6.17
C THR A 94 -5.69 -2.95 6.28
N ASP A 95 -4.37 -2.73 6.42
CA ASP A 95 -3.37 -3.77 6.65
C ASP A 95 -3.76 -4.66 7.83
N ARG A 96 -4.12 -4.04 8.96
CA ARG A 96 -4.51 -4.76 10.18
C ARG A 96 -5.74 -5.63 9.94
N LYS A 97 -6.76 -5.10 9.26
CA LYS A 97 -7.99 -5.84 8.96
C LYS A 97 -7.71 -7.02 8.03
N CYS A 98 -7.03 -6.78 6.91
CA CYS A 98 -6.72 -7.82 5.94
C CYS A 98 -5.78 -8.89 6.51
N THR A 99 -4.81 -8.50 7.34
CA THR A 99 -3.96 -9.46 8.05
C THR A 99 -4.77 -10.36 8.98
N HIS A 100 -5.70 -9.78 9.74
CA HIS A 100 -6.59 -10.54 10.61
C HIS A 100 -7.45 -11.53 9.80
N ASP A 101 -8.05 -11.07 8.69
CA ASP A 101 -8.89 -11.89 7.83
C ASP A 101 -8.08 -13.02 7.15
N PHE A 102 -6.86 -12.72 6.69
CA PHE A 102 -5.93 -13.73 6.17
C PHE A 102 -5.59 -14.80 7.21
N PHE A 103 -5.28 -14.39 8.45
CA PHE A 103 -4.93 -15.34 9.51
C PHE A 103 -6.12 -16.23 9.88
N GLY A 104 -7.35 -15.67 9.85
CA GLY A 104 -8.59 -16.43 9.95
C GLY A 104 -8.69 -17.50 8.86
N LEU A 105 -8.55 -17.12 7.59
CA LEU A 105 -8.58 -18.05 6.45
C LEU A 105 -7.56 -19.19 6.58
N VAL A 106 -6.33 -18.87 6.99
CA VAL A 106 -5.29 -19.87 7.20
C VAL A 106 -5.68 -20.83 8.32
N LYS A 107 -6.16 -20.31 9.46
CA LYS A 107 -6.55 -21.11 10.63
C LYS A 107 -7.75 -22.01 10.34
N ASP A 108 -8.70 -21.56 9.55
CA ASP A 108 -9.91 -22.30 9.21
C ASP A 108 -9.67 -23.40 8.16
N GLY A 109 -8.43 -23.53 7.66
CA GLY A 109 -8.05 -24.60 6.75
C GLY A 109 -8.39 -24.34 5.28
N ALA A 110 -8.49 -23.06 4.87
CA ALA A 110 -8.77 -22.68 3.48
C ALA A 110 -7.88 -23.38 2.44
N SER A 111 -8.42 -23.76 1.29
CA SER A 111 -7.65 -24.34 0.21
C SER A 111 -6.52 -23.39 -0.26
N ILE A 112 -5.50 -23.96 -0.89
CA ILE A 112 -4.41 -23.16 -1.45
C ILE A 112 -4.93 -22.17 -2.52
N ASP A 113 -5.96 -22.55 -3.26
CA ASP A 113 -6.58 -21.68 -4.27
C ASP A 113 -7.31 -20.48 -3.63
N GLU A 114 -8.01 -20.69 -2.51
CA GLU A 114 -8.62 -19.61 -1.74
C GLU A 114 -7.58 -18.64 -1.19
N ILE A 115 -6.45 -19.16 -0.68
CA ILE A 115 -5.32 -18.36 -0.20
C ILE A 115 -4.71 -17.52 -1.32
N LYS A 116 -4.39 -18.15 -2.47
CA LYS A 116 -3.85 -17.44 -3.65
C LYS A 116 -4.82 -16.35 -4.10
N ASN A 117 -6.09 -16.69 -4.25
CA ASN A 117 -7.13 -15.76 -4.66
C ASN A 117 -7.22 -14.57 -3.69
N TYR A 118 -7.19 -14.82 -2.37
CA TYR A 118 -7.19 -13.76 -1.37
C TYR A 118 -5.99 -12.81 -1.54
N ILE A 119 -4.78 -13.34 -1.72
CA ILE A 119 -3.57 -12.53 -1.92
C ILE A 119 -3.69 -11.67 -3.19
N TYR A 120 -4.12 -12.25 -4.32
CA TYR A 120 -4.32 -11.50 -5.56
C TYR A 120 -5.37 -10.40 -5.42
N VAL A 121 -6.50 -10.70 -4.78
CA VAL A 121 -7.57 -9.73 -4.52
C VAL A 121 -7.05 -8.61 -3.61
N PHE A 122 -6.30 -8.95 -2.56
CA PHE A 122 -5.72 -7.97 -1.64
C PHE A 122 -4.78 -7.00 -2.36
N ILE A 123 -3.85 -7.50 -3.18
CA ILE A 123 -2.89 -6.64 -3.90
C ILE A 123 -3.63 -5.64 -4.81
N LYS A 124 -4.61 -6.12 -5.58
CA LYS A 124 -5.41 -5.27 -6.46
C LYS A 124 -6.24 -4.24 -5.68
N TYR A 125 -6.86 -4.68 -4.59
CA TYR A 125 -7.64 -3.81 -3.72
C TYR A 125 -6.75 -2.72 -3.09
N TYR A 126 -5.58 -3.10 -2.60
CA TYR A 126 -4.66 -2.17 -1.92
C TYR A 126 -4.11 -1.11 -2.88
N ASP A 127 -3.74 -1.51 -4.12
CA ASP A 127 -3.30 -0.54 -5.12
C ASP A 127 -4.41 0.46 -5.49
N THR A 128 -5.65 -0.03 -5.64
CA THR A 128 -6.82 0.82 -5.90
C THR A 128 -7.06 1.78 -4.73
N LEU A 129 -7.15 1.26 -3.51
CA LEU A 129 -7.36 2.04 -2.29
C LEU A 129 -6.31 3.14 -2.14
N ARG A 130 -5.03 2.80 -2.35
CA ARG A 130 -3.93 3.76 -2.26
C ARG A 130 -4.09 4.90 -3.26
N ASN A 131 -4.39 4.57 -4.52
CA ASN A 131 -4.56 5.58 -5.58
C ASN A 131 -5.79 6.47 -5.31
N ASP A 132 -6.90 5.90 -4.84
CA ASP A 132 -8.12 6.64 -4.53
C ASP A 132 -7.91 7.62 -3.38
N LEU A 133 -7.37 7.14 -2.25
CA LEU A 133 -7.02 7.96 -1.09
C LEU A 133 -6.09 9.11 -1.50
N PHE A 134 -5.07 8.79 -2.30
CA PHE A 134 -4.12 9.78 -2.78
C PHE A 134 -4.81 10.87 -3.63
N ASN A 135 -5.61 10.47 -4.62
CA ASN A 135 -6.29 11.39 -5.51
C ASN A 135 -7.27 12.29 -4.74
N GLU A 136 -8.04 11.73 -3.82
CA GLU A 136 -8.97 12.45 -2.94
C GLU A 136 -8.26 13.54 -2.13
N HIS A 137 -7.15 13.19 -1.47
CA HIS A 137 -6.38 14.12 -0.67
C HIS A 137 -5.67 15.18 -1.52
N ARG A 138 -5.17 14.82 -2.72
CA ARG A 138 -4.58 15.76 -3.68
C ARG A 138 -5.61 16.78 -4.17
N GLU A 139 -6.82 16.34 -4.50
CA GLU A 139 -7.90 17.22 -4.94
C GLU A 139 -8.31 18.20 -3.83
N ARG A 140 -8.52 17.70 -2.62
CA ARG A 140 -8.79 18.53 -1.43
C ARG A 140 -7.68 19.55 -1.16
N PHE A 141 -6.42 19.13 -1.26
CA PHE A 141 -5.27 20.03 -1.11
C PHE A 141 -5.31 21.12 -2.18
N THR A 142 -5.49 20.75 -3.45
CA THR A 142 -5.53 21.68 -4.58
C THR A 142 -6.67 22.69 -4.45
N GLU A 143 -7.86 22.25 -4.03
CA GLU A 143 -9.00 23.13 -3.79
C GLU A 143 -8.70 24.14 -2.67
N ARG A 144 -8.09 23.69 -1.56
CA ARG A 144 -7.66 24.57 -0.47
C ARG A 144 -6.62 25.58 -0.92
N MET A 145 -5.69 25.18 -1.81
CA MET A 145 -4.68 26.09 -2.35
C MET A 145 -5.28 27.14 -3.30
N LYS A 146 -6.35 26.80 -4.04
CA LYS A 146 -7.08 27.75 -4.90
C LYS A 146 -7.98 28.72 -4.14
N ASN A 147 -8.38 28.37 -2.91
CA ASN A 147 -9.28 29.18 -2.09
C ASN A 147 -8.74 29.38 -0.67
N PRO A 148 -7.67 30.20 -0.50
CA PRO A 148 -7.01 30.39 0.79
C PRO A 148 -7.89 31.03 1.86
N LYS A 149 -9.02 31.67 1.52
CA LYS A 149 -10.00 32.17 2.50
C LYS A 149 -10.58 31.06 3.40
N ARG A 150 -10.48 29.78 2.99
CA ARG A 150 -10.86 28.61 3.79
C ARG A 150 -9.74 28.08 4.70
N LEU A 151 -8.56 28.71 4.69
CA LEU A 151 -7.41 28.38 5.55
C LEU A 151 -7.36 29.27 6.80
N GLU A 152 -8.18 30.31 6.87
CA GLU A 152 -8.38 31.12 8.08
C GLU A 152 -9.35 30.36 9.01
N ILE A 153 -8.79 29.72 10.05
CA ILE A 153 -9.51 29.25 11.24
C ILE A 153 -8.93 30.01 12.43
#